data_AF-A0A954YZJ0-F1
#
_entry.id   AF-A0A954YZJ0-F1
#
_cell.length_a   1.000
_cell.length_b   1.000
_cell.length_c   1.000
_cell.angle_alpha   90.00
_cell.angle_beta   90.00
_cell.angle_gamma   90.00
#
_symmetry.space_group_name_H-M   'P 1'
#
loop_
_entity.id
_entity.type
_entity.pdbx_description
1 polymer ?
#
loop_
_entity_poly.entity_id
_entity_poly.type
_entity_poly.pdbx_seq_one_letter_code
_entity_poly.pdbx_strand_id
1 'polypeptide(L)'
;MALEIRQRCPLPNGLHARPAALLSAQARQFGASITLVNESSGKRANAKSPLSSITLDLRHDDAYRVLIEGDDAAAAHASLTQFLEVEFPHCDSALPAIDMSRGALPLSPMLENSGADYLRGVPVVGGVGEGRLVNLHREVTLPDSALGAIADLERERMRAVTAIERVVGRFEARIQAARGLERDVIEAQRSIMEDDQFRSQVDDAIRRERCSAGRAIQIAGEELSDMLRATGNPLLSARADD
;
A
#
# COMPACT_ATOMS: atom_id res chain seq x y z
N MET A 1 -14.35 28.75 -7.38
CA MET A 1 -15.02 28.40 -6.11
C MET A 1 -14.57 27.01 -5.71
N ALA A 2 -14.17 26.79 -4.47
CA ALA A 2 -13.86 25.46 -3.96
C ALA A 2 -15.15 24.67 -3.76
N LEU A 3 -15.20 23.44 -4.26
CA LEU A 3 -16.31 22.52 -4.01
C LEU A 3 -15.96 21.57 -2.87
N GLU A 4 -16.96 21.12 -2.13
CA GLU A 4 -16.78 20.28 -0.95
C GLU A 4 -17.73 19.08 -1.01
N ILE A 5 -17.22 17.92 -0.59
CA ILE A 5 -17.99 16.70 -0.33
C ILE A 5 -17.79 16.35 1.15
N ARG A 6 -18.85 15.98 1.86
CA ARG A 6 -18.78 15.49 3.24
C ARG A 6 -19.30 14.06 3.29
N GLN A 7 -18.52 13.16 3.89
CA GLN A 7 -18.89 11.75 4.02
C GLN A 7 -18.39 11.20 5.36
N ARG A 8 -18.90 10.02 5.72
CA ARG A 8 -18.30 9.15 6.74
C ARG A 8 -17.65 7.97 6.07
N CYS A 9 -16.51 7.53 6.58
CA CYS A 9 -15.76 6.42 6.00
C CYS A 9 -16.55 5.10 6.13
N PRO A 10 -16.99 4.48 5.02
CA PRO A 10 -17.78 3.25 5.07
C PRO A 10 -16.90 1.98 5.18
N LEU A 11 -15.57 2.13 5.11
CA LEU A 11 -14.64 1.01 4.99
C LEU A 11 -14.40 0.37 6.36
N PRO A 12 -14.69 -0.94 6.54
CA PRO A 12 -14.55 -1.60 7.84
C PRO A 12 -13.12 -1.59 8.37
N ASN A 13 -12.12 -1.66 7.49
CA ASN A 13 -10.70 -1.60 7.87
C ASN A 13 -10.09 -0.20 7.69
N GLY A 14 -10.92 0.81 7.40
CA GLY A 14 -10.48 2.18 7.11
C GLY A 14 -9.76 2.34 5.76
N LEU A 15 -9.17 3.52 5.55
CA LEU A 15 -8.50 3.87 4.30
C LEU A 15 -7.07 3.30 4.25
N HIS A 16 -6.94 2.08 3.77
CA HIS A 16 -5.65 1.41 3.54
C HIS A 16 -5.22 1.40 2.07
N ALA A 17 -4.11 0.73 1.76
CA ALA A 17 -3.46 0.77 0.44
C ALA A 17 -4.39 0.55 -0.78
N ARG A 18 -5.32 -0.42 -0.72
CA ARG A 18 -6.23 -0.73 -1.84
C ARG A 18 -7.29 0.36 -2.07
N PRO A 19 -8.14 0.72 -1.10
CA PRO A 19 -9.10 1.82 -1.29
C PRO A 19 -8.41 3.16 -1.54
N ALA A 20 -7.21 3.40 -0.97
CA ALA A 20 -6.42 4.59 -1.25
C ALA A 20 -5.91 4.63 -2.70
N ALA A 21 -5.45 3.50 -3.24
CA ALA A 21 -5.05 3.41 -4.64
C ALA A 21 -6.21 3.65 -5.60
N LEU A 22 -7.39 3.09 -5.31
CA LEU A 22 -8.60 3.29 -6.13
C LEU A 22 -9.08 4.75 -6.07
N LEU A 23 -9.13 5.34 -4.87
CA LEU A 23 -9.46 6.76 -4.70
C LEU A 23 -8.47 7.67 -5.44
N SER A 24 -7.18 7.35 -5.35
CA SER A 24 -6.14 8.09 -6.07
C SER A 24 -6.24 7.94 -7.57
N ALA A 25 -6.55 6.75 -8.08
CA ALA A 25 -6.79 6.52 -9.51
C ALA A 25 -7.98 7.36 -10.00
N GLN A 26 -9.04 7.47 -9.19
CA GLN A 26 -10.18 8.34 -9.51
C GLN A 26 -9.80 9.82 -9.49
N ALA A 27 -9.09 10.27 -8.45
CA ALA A 27 -8.68 11.66 -8.29
C ALA A 27 -7.69 12.12 -9.38
N ARG A 28 -6.81 11.24 -9.87
CA ARG A 28 -5.80 11.54 -10.90
C ARG A 28 -6.39 11.78 -12.30
N GLN A 29 -7.65 11.45 -12.53
CA GLN A 29 -8.33 11.74 -13.81
C GLN A 29 -8.57 13.24 -14.03
N PHE A 30 -8.44 14.04 -12.97
CA PHE A 30 -8.73 15.48 -12.97
C PHE A 30 -7.47 16.32 -12.76
N GLY A 31 -7.46 17.53 -13.32
CA GLY A 31 -6.45 18.55 -13.08
C GLY A 31 -6.58 19.19 -11.70
N ALA A 32 -7.79 19.31 -11.17
CA ALA A 32 -8.10 19.93 -9.88
C ALA A 32 -7.27 19.39 -8.71
N SER A 33 -6.90 20.27 -7.79
CA SER A 33 -6.40 19.90 -6.47
C SER A 33 -7.53 19.25 -5.67
N ILE A 34 -7.29 18.06 -5.13
CA ILE A 34 -8.27 17.28 -4.37
C ILE A 34 -7.62 16.93 -3.02
N THR A 35 -8.14 17.52 -1.95
CA THR A 35 -7.62 17.35 -0.59
C THR A 35 -8.62 16.63 0.30
N LEU A 36 -8.20 15.53 0.91
CA LEU A 36 -8.94 14.86 1.98
C LEU A 36 -8.63 15.54 3.31
N VAL A 37 -9.64 15.69 4.16
CA VAL A 37 -9.50 16.24 5.51
C VAL A 37 -10.19 15.30 6.49
N ASN A 38 -9.44 14.71 7.41
CA ASN A 38 -10.02 13.94 8.51
C ASN A 38 -10.52 14.92 9.56
N GLU A 39 -11.81 14.91 9.88
CA GLU A 39 -12.39 15.89 10.80
C GLU A 39 -12.01 15.65 12.27
N SER A 40 -11.71 14.40 12.65
CA SER A 40 -11.35 14.08 14.03
C SER A 40 -9.92 14.53 14.38
N SER A 41 -8.98 14.38 13.45
CA SER A 41 -7.58 14.73 13.65
C SER A 41 -7.17 16.07 13.03
N GLY A 42 -7.98 16.62 12.12
CA GLY A 42 -7.64 17.81 11.33
C GLY A 42 -6.56 17.58 10.27
N LYS A 43 -6.04 16.35 10.16
CA LYS A 43 -5.02 15.99 9.17
C LYS A 43 -5.56 16.18 7.76
N ARG A 44 -4.65 16.53 6.85
CA ARG A 44 -4.94 16.75 5.43
C ARG A 44 -4.09 15.81 4.59
N ALA A 45 -4.66 15.32 3.51
CA ALA A 45 -4.00 14.45 2.56
C ALA A 45 -4.32 14.82 1.13
N ASN A 46 -3.37 14.67 0.22
CA ASN A 46 -3.60 14.78 -1.21
C ASN A 46 -4.29 13.51 -1.70
N ALA A 47 -5.52 13.61 -2.21
CA ALA A 47 -6.28 12.45 -2.67
C ALA A 47 -5.63 11.76 -3.87
N LYS A 48 -4.76 12.46 -4.63
CA LYS A 48 -4.00 11.90 -5.76
C LYS A 48 -2.75 11.12 -5.34
N SER A 49 -2.47 11.07 -4.04
CA SER A 49 -1.37 10.30 -3.47
C SER A 49 -1.96 9.20 -2.58
N PRO A 50 -1.81 7.91 -2.93
CA PRO A 50 -2.20 6.82 -2.05
C PRO A 50 -1.49 6.91 -0.70
N LEU A 51 -0.20 7.28 -0.69
CA LEU A 51 0.58 7.41 0.55
C LEU A 51 0.06 8.52 1.46
N SER A 52 -0.22 9.69 0.89
CA SER A 52 -0.85 10.78 1.63
C SER A 52 -2.21 10.34 2.19
N SER A 53 -3.01 9.63 1.39
CA SER A 53 -4.33 9.15 1.80
C SER A 53 -4.27 8.10 2.92
N ILE A 54 -3.29 7.19 2.89
CA ILE A 54 -3.09 6.18 3.95
C ILE A 54 -2.65 6.86 5.27
N THR A 55 -1.74 7.82 5.19
CA THR A 55 -1.22 8.56 6.37
C THR A 55 -2.24 9.51 7.01
N LEU A 56 -3.39 9.73 6.35
CA LEU A 56 -4.55 10.40 6.92
C LEU A 56 -5.14 9.65 8.14
N ASP A 57 -4.88 8.34 8.26
CA ASP A 57 -5.40 7.44 9.31
C ASP A 57 -6.93 7.53 9.43
N LEU A 58 -7.64 7.48 8.30
CA LEU A 58 -9.10 7.54 8.26
C LEU A 58 -9.69 6.17 8.60
N ARG A 59 -10.42 6.09 9.73
CA ARG A 59 -10.99 4.84 10.25
C ARG A 59 -12.45 4.69 9.86
N HIS A 60 -12.99 3.49 10.05
CA HIS A 60 -14.42 3.24 9.88
C HIS A 60 -15.24 4.27 10.69
N ASP A 61 -16.26 4.84 10.05
CA ASP A 61 -17.19 5.82 10.60
C ASP A 61 -16.59 7.22 10.92
N ASP A 62 -15.30 7.44 10.67
CA ASP A 62 -14.69 8.77 10.76
C ASP A 62 -15.34 9.73 9.74
N ALA A 63 -15.67 10.94 10.19
CA ALA A 63 -16.10 12.01 9.32
C ALA A 63 -14.90 12.60 8.56
N TYR A 64 -15.06 12.80 7.26
CA TYR A 64 -14.06 13.42 6.42
C TYR A 64 -14.67 14.32 5.35
N ARG A 65 -13.84 15.23 4.86
CA ARG A 65 -14.19 16.15 3.77
C ARG A 65 -13.27 15.96 2.58
N VAL A 66 -13.81 16.18 1.40
CA VAL A 66 -13.05 16.27 0.15
C VAL A 66 -13.19 17.69 -0.37
N LEU A 67 -12.08 18.42 -0.39
CA LEU A 67 -11.99 19.79 -0.92
C LEU A 67 -11.45 19.74 -2.34
N ILE A 68 -12.15 20.35 -3.28
CA ILE A 68 -11.86 20.28 -4.71
C ILE A 68 -11.70 21.70 -5.27
N GLU A 69 -10.53 21.99 -5.82
CA GLU A 69 -10.15 23.32 -6.31
C GLU A 69 -9.46 23.22 -7.68
N GLY A 70 -9.97 23.94 -8.69
CA GLY A 70 -9.39 23.95 -10.03
C GLY A 70 -10.43 24.18 -11.12
N ASP A 71 -9.97 24.21 -12.37
CA ASP A 71 -10.79 24.52 -13.54
C ASP A 71 -11.84 23.43 -13.84
N ASP A 72 -11.52 22.17 -13.57
CA ASP A 72 -12.39 21.01 -13.73
C ASP A 72 -13.03 20.53 -12.40
N ALA A 73 -13.04 21.39 -11.38
CA ALA A 73 -13.54 21.05 -10.05
C ALA A 73 -14.98 20.52 -10.05
N ALA A 74 -15.86 21.05 -10.91
CA ALA A 74 -17.25 20.59 -11.00
C ALA A 74 -17.36 19.16 -11.55
N ALA A 75 -16.54 18.82 -12.55
CA ALA A 75 -16.49 17.46 -13.11
C ALA A 75 -15.90 16.47 -12.08
N ALA A 76 -14.82 16.88 -11.41
CA ALA A 76 -14.21 16.11 -10.33
C ALA A 76 -15.19 15.87 -9.18
N HIS A 77 -15.94 16.89 -8.77
CA HIS A 77 -16.94 16.80 -7.70
C HIS A 77 -18.03 15.79 -8.02
N ALA A 78 -18.64 15.87 -9.21
CA ALA A 78 -19.68 14.94 -9.62
C ALA A 78 -19.16 13.49 -9.67
N SER A 79 -18.00 13.29 -10.28
CA SER A 79 -17.39 11.97 -10.42
C SER A 79 -16.97 11.37 -9.07
N LEU A 80 -16.31 12.15 -8.20
CA LEU A 80 -15.90 11.68 -6.88
C LEU A 80 -17.10 11.42 -5.97
N THR A 81 -18.17 12.24 -6.04
CA THR A 81 -19.39 11.98 -5.27
C THR A 81 -19.97 10.62 -5.62
N GLN A 82 -20.13 10.33 -6.93
CA GLN A 82 -20.61 9.04 -7.40
C GLN A 82 -19.70 7.89 -6.95
N PHE A 83 -18.38 8.03 -7.12
CA PHE A 83 -17.41 7.01 -6.71
C PHE A 83 -17.49 6.73 -5.20
N LEU A 84 -17.54 7.77 -4.37
CA LEU A 84 -17.58 7.66 -2.91
C LEU A 84 -18.88 7.03 -2.40
N GLU A 85 -19.99 7.23 -3.10
CA GLU A 85 -21.30 6.68 -2.71
C GLU A 85 -21.51 5.24 -3.20
N VAL A 86 -21.01 4.91 -4.40
CA VAL A 86 -21.33 3.65 -5.09
C VAL A 86 -20.19 2.65 -5.02
N GLU A 87 -18.97 3.04 -5.36
CA GLU A 87 -17.84 2.10 -5.56
C GLU A 87 -16.98 1.97 -4.31
N PHE A 88 -16.70 3.09 -3.65
CA PHE A 88 -15.82 3.17 -2.48
C PHE A 88 -16.24 2.23 -1.34
N PRO A 89 -17.53 2.08 -0.94
CA PRO A 89 -17.92 1.15 0.12
C PRO A 89 -17.54 -0.32 -0.14
N HIS A 90 -17.33 -0.69 -1.40
CA HIS A 90 -17.04 -2.07 -1.82
C HIS A 90 -15.53 -2.32 -2.02
N CYS A 91 -14.70 -1.28 -1.93
CA CYS A 91 -13.26 -1.33 -2.16
C CYS A 91 -12.48 -2.08 -1.05
N ASP A 92 -13.12 -2.32 0.09
CA ASP A 92 -12.59 -3.07 1.25
C ASP A 92 -13.47 -4.30 1.54
N SER A 93 -13.94 -4.97 0.46
CA SER A 93 -14.66 -6.23 0.58
C SER A 93 -13.84 -7.24 1.39
N ALA A 94 -14.43 -7.76 2.47
CA ALA A 94 -13.76 -8.62 3.44
C ALA A 94 -13.09 -9.83 2.79
N LEU A 95 -11.87 -10.13 3.22
CA LEU A 95 -11.24 -11.42 2.94
C LEU A 95 -12.14 -12.54 3.47
N PRO A 96 -12.29 -13.66 2.76
CA PRO A 96 -13.08 -14.78 3.25
C PRO A 96 -12.60 -15.15 4.66
N ALA A 97 -13.52 -15.13 5.62
CA ALA A 97 -13.20 -15.46 6.99
C ALA A 97 -12.65 -16.89 7.04
N ILE A 98 -11.38 -17.02 7.41
CA ILE A 98 -10.82 -18.32 7.77
C ILE A 98 -11.49 -18.69 9.08
N ASP A 99 -12.20 -19.81 9.09
CA ASP A 99 -12.82 -20.33 10.29
C ASP A 99 -11.74 -20.81 11.28
N MET A 100 -11.28 -19.88 12.10
CA MET A 100 -10.32 -20.10 13.19
C MET A 100 -10.94 -20.92 14.34
N SER A 101 -12.25 -21.24 14.29
CA SER A 101 -12.92 -22.04 15.32
C SER A 101 -12.68 -23.53 15.20
N ARG A 102 -12.05 -23.99 14.09
CA ARG A 102 -11.51 -25.34 13.99
C ARG A 102 -10.32 -25.47 14.93
N GLY A 103 -10.60 -25.83 16.18
CA GLY A 103 -9.60 -26.24 17.15
C GLY A 103 -8.69 -27.34 16.61
N ALA A 104 -7.62 -27.65 17.34
CA ALA A 104 -6.63 -28.64 16.92
C ALA A 104 -7.31 -29.98 16.57
N LEU A 105 -7.35 -30.31 15.27
CA LEU A 105 -7.85 -31.60 14.82
C LEU A 105 -6.90 -32.69 15.38
N PRO A 106 -7.46 -33.79 15.93
CA PRO A 106 -6.64 -34.91 16.38
C PRO A 106 -5.85 -35.47 15.19
N LEU A 107 -4.61 -35.90 15.45
CA LEU A 107 -3.84 -36.59 14.42
C LEU A 107 -4.46 -37.96 14.19
N SER A 108 -4.46 -38.43 12.95
CA SER A 108 -4.87 -39.80 12.66
C SER A 108 -3.94 -40.78 13.38
N PRO A 109 -4.44 -41.88 13.97
CA PRO A 109 -3.61 -42.85 14.70
C PRO A 109 -2.41 -43.40 13.91
N MET A 110 -2.53 -43.51 12.58
CA MET A 110 -1.41 -43.89 11.72
C MET A 110 -0.26 -42.88 11.73
N LEU A 111 -0.55 -41.58 11.79
CA LEU A 111 0.46 -40.53 11.84
C LEU A 111 1.09 -40.47 13.23
N GLU A 112 0.29 -40.61 14.29
CA GLU A 112 0.82 -40.70 15.66
C GLU A 112 1.77 -41.89 15.82
N ASN A 113 1.41 -43.04 15.25
CA ASN A 113 2.22 -44.27 15.32
C ASN A 113 3.38 -44.32 14.32
N SER A 114 3.50 -43.35 13.41
CA SER A 114 4.58 -43.31 12.42
C SER A 114 5.94 -42.94 13.01
N GLY A 115 5.96 -42.32 14.21
CA GLY A 115 7.17 -41.81 14.82
C GLY A 115 7.81 -40.63 14.09
N ALA A 116 7.10 -40.00 13.14
CA ALA A 116 7.58 -38.84 12.42
C ALA A 116 7.55 -37.57 13.28
N ASP A 117 8.56 -36.72 13.13
CA ASP A 117 8.53 -35.36 13.67
C ASP A 117 7.46 -34.54 12.95
N TYR A 118 6.57 -33.89 13.69
CA TYR A 118 5.53 -33.03 13.14
C TYR A 118 5.43 -31.70 13.88
N LEU A 119 5.06 -30.66 13.13
CA LEU A 119 4.74 -29.34 13.64
C LEU A 119 3.26 -29.05 13.37
N ARG A 120 2.57 -28.48 14.37
CA ARG A 120 1.17 -28.05 14.22
C ARG A 120 1.13 -26.57 13.88
N GLY A 121 0.26 -26.21 12.94
CA GLY A 121 0.01 -24.83 12.54
C GLY A 121 -1.48 -24.55 12.35
N VAL A 122 -1.81 -23.31 12.03
CA VAL A 122 -3.17 -22.90 11.68
C VAL A 122 -3.41 -23.22 10.20
N PRO A 123 -4.41 -24.06 9.85
CA PRO A 123 -4.70 -24.36 8.46
C PRO A 123 -5.31 -23.14 7.75
N VAL A 124 -4.67 -22.66 6.69
CA VAL A 124 -5.16 -21.54 5.87
C VAL A 124 -5.93 -22.04 4.65
N VAL A 125 -5.40 -23.07 3.98
CA VAL A 125 -6.01 -23.73 2.81
C VAL A 125 -5.98 -25.24 3.04
N GLY A 126 -7.08 -25.92 2.70
CA GLY A 126 -7.15 -27.38 2.78
C GLY A 126 -6.34 -28.05 1.66
N GLY A 127 -5.72 -29.19 1.95
CA GLY A 127 -4.97 -29.99 0.99
C GLY A 127 -3.84 -30.77 1.66
N VAL A 128 -3.17 -31.63 0.89
CA VAL A 128 -1.93 -32.31 1.29
C VAL A 128 -0.83 -31.87 0.33
N GLY A 129 0.27 -31.38 0.88
CA GLY A 129 1.45 -30.97 0.12
C GLY A 129 2.66 -31.81 0.52
N GLU A 130 3.42 -32.27 -0.47
CA GLU A 130 4.73 -32.88 -0.30
C GLU A 130 5.74 -32.02 -1.04
N GLY A 131 6.90 -31.77 -0.43
CA GLY A 131 7.91 -30.94 -1.06
C GLY A 131 9.19 -30.83 -0.27
N ARG A 132 10.19 -30.19 -0.89
CA ARG A 132 11.46 -29.89 -0.24
C ARG A 132 11.34 -28.62 0.58
N LEU A 133 11.72 -28.69 1.86
CA LEU A 133 11.89 -27.51 2.70
C LEU A 133 12.98 -26.60 2.11
N VAL A 134 12.57 -25.38 1.76
CA VAL A 134 13.48 -24.30 1.32
C VAL A 134 13.41 -23.22 2.38
N ASN A 135 14.55 -22.94 3.01
CA ASN A 135 14.65 -21.83 3.94
C ASN A 135 14.75 -20.52 3.15
N LEU A 136 13.69 -19.71 3.20
CA LEU A 136 13.66 -18.37 2.63
C LEU A 136 14.20 -17.36 3.66
N HIS A 137 15.45 -17.50 4.10
CA HIS A 137 16.11 -16.42 4.84
C HIS A 137 16.47 -15.32 3.84
N ARG A 138 15.75 -14.21 3.90
CA ARG A 138 16.04 -13.05 3.07
C ARG A 138 16.06 -11.81 3.95
N GLU A 139 17.17 -11.58 4.64
CA GLU A 139 17.56 -10.20 4.89
C GLU A 139 17.80 -9.60 3.50
N VAL A 140 16.90 -8.72 3.08
CA VAL A 140 17.07 -7.96 1.84
C VAL A 140 18.10 -6.87 2.15
N THR A 141 19.37 -7.25 2.20
CA THR A 141 20.45 -6.27 2.29
C THR A 141 20.63 -5.64 0.91
N LEU A 142 20.63 -4.31 0.84
CA LEU A 142 20.99 -3.62 -0.38
C LEU A 142 22.45 -3.95 -0.74
N PRO A 143 22.74 -4.30 -2.00
CA PRO A 143 24.11 -4.60 -2.39
C PRO A 143 24.98 -3.34 -2.25
N ASP A 144 26.27 -3.52 -1.95
CA ASP A 144 27.22 -2.40 -1.82
C ASP A 144 27.27 -1.51 -3.07
N SER A 145 26.95 -2.06 -4.25
CA SER A 145 26.84 -1.31 -5.50
C SER A 145 25.66 -0.32 -5.54
N ALA A 146 24.64 -0.53 -4.71
CA ALA A 146 23.52 0.38 -4.51
C ALA A 146 23.81 1.43 -3.42
N LEU A 147 24.67 1.11 -2.45
CA LEU A 147 25.08 1.98 -1.34
C LEU A 147 26.45 2.67 -1.55
N GLY A 148 27.09 2.41 -2.69
CA GLY A 148 28.46 2.81 -2.98
C GLY A 148 28.65 4.30 -3.24
N ALA A 149 29.87 4.67 -3.66
CA ALA A 149 30.28 6.05 -3.85
C ALA A 149 29.31 6.85 -4.74
N ILE A 150 28.97 8.06 -4.29
CA ILE A 150 28.14 8.99 -5.05
C ILE A 150 28.89 9.41 -6.30
N ALA A 151 28.28 9.23 -7.46
CA ALA A 151 28.78 9.81 -8.69
C ALA A 151 28.45 11.32 -8.72
N ASP A 152 27.32 11.65 -9.35
CA ASP A 152 26.77 13.00 -9.47
C ASP A 152 25.29 12.95 -9.07
N LEU A 153 24.79 14.02 -8.45
CA LEU A 153 23.41 14.07 -7.93
C LEU A 153 22.38 13.86 -9.04
N GLU A 154 22.59 14.46 -10.22
CA GLU A 154 21.66 14.30 -11.33
C GLU A 154 21.69 12.87 -11.90
N ARG A 155 22.88 12.24 -11.93
CA ARG A 155 23.01 10.84 -12.33
C ARG A 155 22.35 9.89 -11.33
N GLU A 156 22.52 10.13 -10.03
CA GLU A 156 21.87 9.32 -8.99
C GLU A 156 20.35 9.51 -9.01
N ARG A 157 19.86 10.72 -9.23
CA ARG A 157 18.43 11.00 -9.45
C ARG A 157 17.88 10.22 -10.65
N MET A 158 18.58 10.24 -11.79
CA MET A 158 18.18 9.45 -12.96
C MET A 158 18.21 7.95 -12.69
N ARG A 159 19.23 7.46 -11.95
CA ARG A 159 19.30 6.05 -11.54
C ARG A 159 18.11 5.65 -10.67
N ALA A 160 17.69 6.50 -9.73
CA ALA A 160 16.53 6.26 -8.89
C ALA A 160 15.24 6.19 -9.72
N VAL A 161 15.02 7.15 -10.63
CA VAL A 161 13.87 7.16 -11.54
C VAL A 161 13.82 5.88 -12.37
N THR A 162 14.92 5.53 -13.05
CA THR A 162 14.99 4.30 -13.87
C THR A 162 14.78 3.03 -13.03
N ALA A 163 15.27 3.01 -11.79
CA ALA A 163 15.06 1.86 -10.89
C ALA A 163 13.60 1.69 -10.52
N ILE A 164 12.91 2.78 -10.17
CA ILE A 164 11.48 2.80 -9.87
C ILE A 164 10.67 2.36 -11.09
N GLU A 165 10.96 2.90 -12.27
CA GLU A 165 10.30 2.52 -13.53
C GLU A 165 10.45 1.02 -13.84
N ARG A 166 11.63 0.44 -13.61
CA ARG A 166 11.86 -1.01 -13.77
C ARG A 166 11.03 -1.83 -12.80
N VAL A 167 10.87 -1.38 -11.55
CA VAL A 167 10.04 -2.05 -10.55
C VAL A 167 8.57 -1.98 -10.97
N VAL A 168 8.09 -0.79 -11.38
CA VAL A 168 6.73 -0.56 -11.89
C VAL A 168 6.44 -1.48 -13.08
N GLY A 169 7.34 -1.57 -14.06
CA GLY A 169 7.16 -2.47 -15.21
C GLY A 169 7.07 -3.95 -14.83
N ARG A 170 7.78 -4.38 -13.76
CA ARG A 170 7.62 -5.75 -13.22
C ARG A 170 6.26 -5.96 -12.57
N PHE A 171 5.74 -4.97 -11.85
CA PHE A 171 4.39 -5.04 -11.31
C PHE A 171 3.34 -5.09 -12.42
N GLU A 172 3.49 -4.29 -13.48
CA GLU A 172 2.60 -4.32 -14.65
C GLU A 172 2.56 -5.69 -15.33
N ALA A 173 3.71 -6.32 -15.53
CA ALA A 173 3.77 -7.67 -16.08
C ALA A 173 3.03 -8.70 -15.20
N ARG A 174 3.13 -8.56 -13.86
CA ARG A 174 2.40 -9.42 -12.92
C ARG A 174 0.89 -9.15 -12.93
N ILE A 175 0.47 -7.89 -13.05
CA ILE A 175 -0.95 -7.49 -13.15
C ILE A 175 -1.63 -8.18 -14.35
N GLN A 176 -0.93 -8.33 -15.48
CA GLN A 176 -1.46 -9.01 -16.66
C GLN A 176 -1.74 -10.51 -16.43
N ALA A 177 -1.01 -11.15 -15.51
CA ALA A 177 -1.19 -12.56 -15.17
C ALA A 177 -2.14 -12.79 -13.99
N ALA A 178 -2.30 -11.79 -13.12
CA ALA A 178 -3.09 -11.87 -11.90
C ALA A 178 -4.60 -11.75 -12.16
N ARG A 179 -5.42 -12.29 -11.24
CA ARG A 179 -6.89 -12.23 -11.31
C ARG A 179 -7.50 -11.92 -9.95
N GLY A 180 -8.65 -11.25 -9.96
CA GLY A 180 -9.42 -10.94 -8.75
C GLY A 180 -8.60 -10.17 -7.71
N LEU A 181 -8.70 -10.57 -6.45
CA LEU A 181 -8.04 -9.90 -5.32
C LEU A 181 -6.52 -9.79 -5.47
N GLU A 182 -5.85 -10.78 -6.07
CA GLU A 182 -4.39 -10.73 -6.29
C GLU A 182 -4.03 -9.52 -7.15
N ARG A 183 -4.80 -9.30 -8.22
CA ARG A 183 -4.58 -8.17 -9.12
C ARG A 183 -4.72 -6.85 -8.39
N ASP A 184 -5.77 -6.71 -7.58
CA ASP A 184 -6.06 -5.46 -6.86
C ASP A 184 -4.97 -5.14 -5.82
N VAL A 185 -4.39 -6.15 -5.18
CA VAL A 185 -3.26 -5.98 -4.25
C VAL A 185 -2.01 -5.51 -5.01
N ILE A 186 -1.70 -6.15 -6.14
CA ILE A 186 -0.53 -5.81 -6.96
C ILE A 186 -0.70 -4.41 -7.57
N GLU A 187 -1.91 -4.02 -7.98
CA GLU A 187 -2.24 -2.67 -8.44
C GLU A 187 -2.05 -1.62 -7.34
N ALA A 188 -2.47 -1.91 -6.11
CA ALA A 188 -2.25 -1.03 -4.98
C ALA A 188 -0.74 -0.83 -4.69
N GLN A 189 0.05 -1.92 -4.69
CA GLN A 189 1.50 -1.86 -4.51
C GLN A 189 2.18 -1.05 -5.62
N ARG A 190 1.77 -1.26 -6.89
CA ARG A 190 2.25 -0.46 -8.03
C ARG A 190 1.95 1.03 -7.82
N SER A 191 0.73 1.36 -7.40
CA SER A 191 0.31 2.75 -7.22
C SER A 191 1.11 3.48 -6.15
N ILE A 192 1.61 2.77 -5.13
CA ILE A 192 2.51 3.33 -4.11
C ILE A 192 3.90 3.63 -4.71
N MET A 193 4.43 2.76 -5.57
CA MET A 193 5.73 2.99 -6.23
C MET A 193 5.69 4.13 -7.25
N GLU A 194 4.51 4.40 -7.82
CA GLU A 194 4.27 5.53 -8.72
C GLU A 194 3.86 6.81 -8.00
N ASP A 195 3.86 6.82 -6.66
CA ASP A 195 3.42 7.95 -5.89
C ASP A 195 4.43 9.12 -5.97
N ASP A 196 3.90 10.32 -6.26
CA ASP A 196 4.73 11.52 -6.39
C ASP A 196 5.36 11.96 -5.06
N GLN A 197 4.70 11.69 -3.92
CA GLN A 197 5.27 11.98 -2.60
C GLN A 197 6.49 11.09 -2.34
N PHE A 198 6.39 9.79 -2.66
CA PHE A 198 7.55 8.88 -2.55
C PHE A 198 8.71 9.31 -3.46
N ARG A 199 8.41 9.64 -4.72
CA ARG A 199 9.42 10.12 -5.68
C ARG A 199 10.09 11.41 -5.22
N SER A 200 9.32 12.34 -4.66
CA SER A 200 9.84 13.59 -4.07
C SER A 200 10.75 13.29 -2.88
N GLN A 201 10.33 12.41 -1.97
CA GLN A 201 11.14 12.03 -0.80
C GLN A 201 12.48 11.40 -1.21
N VAL A 202 12.50 10.57 -2.25
CA VAL A 202 13.75 10.00 -2.79
C VAL A 202 14.65 11.09 -3.38
N ASP A 203 14.11 12.03 -4.18
CA ASP A 203 14.90 13.13 -4.75
C ASP A 203 15.44 14.07 -3.64
N ASP A 204 14.61 14.37 -2.64
CA ASP A 204 15.00 15.18 -1.49
C ASP A 204 16.09 14.50 -0.65
N ALA A 205 16.00 13.18 -0.43
CA ALA A 205 17.04 12.41 0.26
C ALA A 205 18.37 12.42 -0.50
N ILE A 206 18.35 12.27 -1.83
CA ILE A 206 19.57 12.39 -2.68
C ILE A 206 20.20 13.77 -2.51
N ARG A 207 19.41 14.84 -2.56
CA ARG A 207 19.91 16.22 -2.49
C ARG A 207 20.40 16.60 -1.10
N ARG A 208 19.62 16.29 -0.06
CA ARG A 208 19.87 16.67 1.33
C ARG A 208 21.02 15.88 1.93
N GLU A 209 21.00 14.56 1.76
CA GLU A 209 21.98 13.66 2.39
C GLU A 209 23.16 13.37 1.48
N ARG A 210 23.11 13.84 0.23
CA ARG A 210 24.16 13.64 -0.79
C ARG A 210 24.56 12.17 -0.86
N CYS A 211 23.58 11.28 -0.97
CA CYS A 211 23.79 9.84 -0.95
C CYS A 211 23.48 9.19 -2.31
N SER A 212 23.79 7.90 -2.45
CA SER A 212 23.46 7.13 -3.65
C SER A 212 21.96 6.92 -3.79
N ALA A 213 21.49 6.61 -5.01
CA ALA A 213 20.09 6.29 -5.27
C ALA A 213 19.55 5.16 -4.39
N GLY A 214 20.36 4.12 -4.15
CA GLY A 214 19.97 2.99 -3.30
C GLY A 214 19.79 3.40 -1.83
N ARG A 215 20.68 4.27 -1.32
CA ARG A 215 20.57 4.79 0.05
C ARG A 215 19.38 5.73 0.20
N ALA A 216 19.12 6.58 -0.80
CA ALA A 216 17.97 7.47 -0.79
C ALA A 216 16.63 6.71 -0.79
N ILE A 217 16.52 5.64 -1.59
CA ILE A 217 15.34 4.77 -1.58
C ILE A 217 15.18 4.07 -0.23
N GLN A 218 16.29 3.64 0.40
CA GLN A 218 16.25 3.07 1.74
C GLN A 218 15.72 4.07 2.77
N ILE A 219 16.25 5.30 2.77
CA ILE A 219 15.82 6.36 3.69
C ILE A 219 14.33 6.67 3.50
N ALA A 220 13.89 6.90 2.25
CA ALA A 220 12.49 7.18 1.96
C ALA A 220 11.57 6.00 2.35
N GLY A 221 12.02 4.77 2.16
CA GLY A 221 11.29 3.56 2.57
C GLY A 221 11.21 3.41 4.09
N GLU A 222 12.29 3.65 4.82
CA GLU A 222 12.34 3.65 6.28
C GLU A 222 11.41 4.73 6.85
N GLU A 223 11.49 5.96 6.33
CA GLU A 223 10.59 7.07 6.73
C GLU A 223 9.10 6.70 6.50
N LEU A 224 8.78 6.09 5.37
CA LEU A 224 7.42 5.64 5.08
C LEU A 224 6.97 4.51 6.04
N SER A 225 7.84 3.54 6.29
CA SER A 225 7.57 2.43 7.20
C SER A 225 7.29 2.95 8.61
N ASP A 226 8.09 3.91 9.08
CA ASP A 226 7.90 4.57 10.37
C ASP A 226 6.59 5.37 10.42
N MET A 227 6.24 6.09 9.35
CA MET A 227 4.95 6.78 9.24
C MET A 227 3.77 5.80 9.34
N LEU A 228 3.84 4.65 8.68
CA LEU A 228 2.81 3.61 8.73
C LEU A 228 2.73 2.98 10.13
N ARG A 229 3.87 2.68 10.76
CA ARG A 229 3.92 2.17 12.15
C ARG A 229 3.38 3.16 13.17
N ALA A 230 3.57 4.45 12.92
CA ALA A 230 3.05 5.53 13.77
C ALA A 230 1.54 5.75 13.60
N THR A 231 0.90 5.17 12.58
CA THR A 231 -0.56 5.16 12.51
C THR A 231 -1.13 4.30 13.64
N GLY A 232 -2.23 4.73 14.26
CA GLY A 232 -2.87 3.93 15.31
C GLY A 232 -3.71 2.77 14.77
N ASN A 233 -3.57 2.44 13.49
CA ASN A 233 -4.32 1.39 12.80
C ASN A 233 -3.48 0.10 12.72
N PRO A 234 -3.88 -0.99 13.40
CA PRO A 234 -3.14 -2.25 13.41
C PRO A 234 -2.90 -2.83 12.01
N LEU A 235 -3.83 -2.64 11.07
CA LEU A 235 -3.69 -3.14 9.70
C LEU A 235 -2.60 -2.37 8.93
N LEU A 236 -2.50 -1.05 9.13
CA LEU A 236 -1.48 -0.24 8.47
C LEU A 236 -0.10 -0.48 9.09
N SER A 237 -0.03 -0.61 10.42
CA SER A 237 1.20 -0.94 11.14
C SER A 237 1.77 -2.30 10.72
N ALA A 238 0.91 -3.32 10.57
CA ALA A 238 1.31 -4.66 10.10
C ALA A 238 1.81 -4.68 8.65
N ARG A 239 1.53 -3.64 7.86
CA ARG A 239 1.95 -3.49 6.46
C ARG A 239 3.16 -2.59 6.27
N ALA A 240 3.74 -2.08 7.35
CA ALA A 240 4.96 -1.28 7.26
C ALA A 240 6.16 -2.09 6.72
N ASP A 241 6.08 -3.42 6.77
CA ASP A 241 7.12 -4.32 6.29
C ASP A 241 6.85 -4.85 4.86
N ASP A 242 5.69 -4.51 4.26
CA ASP A 242 5.28 -4.91 2.89
C ASP A 242 5.93 -4.01 1.81
#